data_AF-A0A1S1QXP4-F1
#
_entry.id   AF-A0A1S1QXP4-F1
#
_cell.length_a   1.000
_cell.length_b   1.000
_cell.length_c   1.000
_cell.angle_alpha   90.00
_cell.angle_beta   90.00
_cell.angle_gamma   90.00
#
_symmetry.space_group_name_H-M   'P 1'
#
loop_
_entity.id
_entity.type
_entity.pdbx_description
1 polymer ?
#
loop_
_entity_poly.entity_id
_entity_poly.type
_entity_poly.pdbx_seq_one_letter_code
_entity_poly.pdbx_strand_id
1 'polypeptide(L)'
;MSESVHGPARDLARELHRLLDRLRSWSAASWGVRAAAGGTRAERATALARELARLSRVAGSGAPDGAQPPPLAAHGLADQLTVLAEDLLDLLSRADLDPARRAQLIAESHEVVTAARADLDGVGFGFAGTRGR
;
A
#
# COMPACT_ATOMS: atom_id res chain seq x y z
N MET A 1 -6.55 29.67 14.25
CA MET A 1 -5.53 28.59 14.31
C MET A 1 -6.28 27.30 14.60
N SER A 2 -6.67 26.58 13.55
CA SER A 2 -7.50 25.39 13.65
C SER A 2 -6.85 24.24 12.89
N GLU A 3 -5.71 23.75 13.39
CA GLU A 3 -5.16 22.46 12.96
C GLU A 3 -5.62 21.41 13.96
N SER A 4 -6.78 20.83 13.68
CA SER A 4 -7.24 19.63 14.36
C SER A 4 -7.96 18.79 13.32
N VAL A 5 -7.20 18.16 12.42
CA VAL A 5 -7.77 17.25 11.42
C VAL A 5 -6.81 16.07 11.19
N HIS A 6 -6.78 15.14 12.16
CA HIS A 6 -6.18 13.80 12.09
C HIS A 6 -4.63 13.76 12.02
N GLY A 7 -3.99 13.03 12.94
CA GLY A 7 -2.54 12.88 12.93
C GLY A 7 -2.05 12.05 11.73
N PRO A 8 -0.81 12.25 11.25
CA PRO A 8 -0.29 11.64 10.02
C PRO A 8 -0.32 10.10 10.04
N ALA A 9 -0.15 9.47 11.21
CA ALA A 9 -0.30 8.02 11.36
C ALA A 9 -1.74 7.54 11.10
N ARG A 10 -2.75 8.34 11.50
CA ARG A 10 -4.16 8.02 11.28
C ARG A 10 -4.55 8.17 9.82
N ASP A 11 -3.96 9.13 9.13
CA ASP A 11 -4.15 9.28 7.69
C ASP A 11 -3.51 8.12 6.92
N LEU A 12 -2.27 7.72 7.26
CA LEU A 12 -1.65 6.52 6.72
C LEU A 12 -2.52 5.27 6.91
N ALA A 13 -3.02 5.03 8.12
CA ALA A 13 -3.89 3.88 8.40
C ALA A 13 -5.18 3.92 7.56
N ARG A 14 -5.77 5.11 7.38
CA ARG A 14 -6.95 5.29 6.52
C ARG A 14 -6.63 4.98 5.06
N GLU A 15 -5.50 5.44 4.55
CA GLU A 15 -5.06 5.20 3.17
C GLU A 15 -4.79 3.72 2.91
N LEU A 16 -4.16 3.03 3.86
CA LEU A 16 -3.96 1.58 3.81
C LEU A 16 -5.29 0.83 3.82
N HIS A 17 -6.22 1.16 4.72
CA HIS A 17 -7.54 0.51 4.71
C HIS A 17 -8.28 0.71 3.38
N ARG A 18 -8.29 1.92 2.83
CA ARG A 18 -8.90 2.20 1.51
C ARG A 18 -8.29 1.35 0.41
N LEU A 19 -6.95 1.21 0.41
CA LEU A 19 -6.25 0.36 -0.54
C LEU A 19 -6.66 -1.10 -0.36
N LEU A 20 -6.60 -1.64 0.86
CA LEU A 20 -6.89 -3.04 1.14
C LEU A 20 -8.35 -3.41 0.82
N ASP A 21 -9.31 -2.57 1.20
CA ASP A 21 -10.73 -2.75 0.84
C ASP A 21 -10.92 -2.78 -0.67
N ARG A 22 -10.20 -1.90 -1.38
CA ARG A 22 -10.23 -1.85 -2.83
C ARG A 22 -9.68 -3.13 -3.45
N LEU A 23 -8.53 -3.62 -2.98
CA LEU A 23 -7.93 -4.86 -3.47
C LEU A 23 -8.80 -6.09 -3.18
N ARG A 24 -9.45 -6.14 -2.01
CA ARG A 24 -10.39 -7.22 -1.65
C ARG A 24 -11.64 -7.24 -2.54
N SER A 25 -12.04 -6.09 -3.09
CA SER A 25 -13.16 -6.00 -4.04
C SER A 25 -12.84 -6.51 -5.45
N TRP A 26 -11.57 -6.80 -5.75
CA TRP A 26 -11.15 -7.17 -7.08
C TRP A 26 -11.48 -8.62 -7.42
N SER A 27 -12.05 -8.80 -8.61
CA SER A 27 -12.18 -10.11 -9.23
C SER A 27 -10.81 -10.64 -9.68
N ALA A 28 -10.71 -11.94 -9.99
CA ALA A 28 -9.50 -12.54 -10.55
C ALA A 28 -9.00 -11.81 -11.81
N ALA A 29 -9.90 -11.37 -12.70
CA ALA A 29 -9.54 -10.65 -13.93
C ALA A 29 -8.97 -9.25 -13.66
N SER A 30 -9.35 -8.61 -12.56
CA SER A 30 -8.94 -7.25 -12.21
C SER A 30 -7.42 -7.14 -12.00
N TRP A 31 -6.76 -8.22 -11.58
CA TRP A 31 -5.32 -8.28 -11.36
C TRP A 31 -4.49 -8.22 -12.65
N GLY A 32 -5.05 -8.67 -13.77
CA GLY A 32 -4.40 -8.61 -15.09
C GLY A 32 -4.56 -7.28 -15.81
N VAL A 33 -5.39 -6.36 -15.29
CA VAL A 33 -5.60 -5.03 -15.89
C VAL A 33 -4.31 -4.20 -15.79
N ARG A 34 -4.05 -3.41 -16.83
CA ARG A 34 -2.89 -2.50 -16.87
C ARG A 34 -3.02 -1.40 -15.82
N ALA A 35 -1.97 -1.20 -15.04
CA ALA A 35 -1.86 -0.10 -14.09
C ALA A 35 -1.40 1.19 -14.80
N ALA A 36 -1.59 2.35 -14.16
CA ALA A 36 -1.32 3.64 -14.77
C ALA A 36 0.17 3.85 -15.11
N ALA A 37 1.06 3.40 -14.24
CA ALA A 37 2.51 3.47 -14.42
C ALA A 37 3.08 2.35 -15.31
N GLY A 38 2.21 1.53 -15.93
CA GLY A 38 2.60 0.36 -16.71
C GLY A 38 2.63 -0.93 -15.89
N GLY A 39 2.89 -2.06 -16.57
CA GLY A 39 2.71 -3.39 -15.96
C GLY A 39 1.25 -3.73 -15.69
N THR A 40 1.01 -4.87 -15.05
CA THR A 40 -0.30 -5.29 -14.54
C THR A 40 -0.49 -4.85 -13.10
N ARG A 41 -1.74 -4.74 -12.65
CA ARG A 41 -2.06 -4.49 -11.24
C ARG A 41 -1.40 -5.51 -10.30
N ALA A 42 -1.28 -6.78 -10.70
CA ALA A 42 -0.55 -7.80 -9.93
C ALA A 42 0.95 -7.48 -9.78
N GLU A 43 1.61 -7.06 -10.87
CA GLU A 43 3.03 -6.66 -10.84
C GLU A 43 3.24 -5.43 -9.94
N ARG A 44 2.34 -4.45 -10.02
CA ARG A 44 2.40 -3.24 -9.19
C ARG A 44 2.09 -3.51 -7.72
N ALA A 45 1.13 -4.37 -7.43
CA ALA A 45 0.86 -4.84 -6.06
C ALA A 45 2.04 -5.65 -5.48
N THR A 46 2.72 -6.45 -6.30
CA THR A 46 3.94 -7.15 -5.89
C THR A 46 5.06 -6.16 -5.57
N ALA A 47 5.23 -5.10 -6.38
CA ALA A 47 6.19 -4.04 -6.10
C ALA A 47 5.88 -3.31 -4.79
N LEU A 48 4.60 -3.00 -4.54
CA LEU A 48 4.16 -2.43 -3.27
C LEU A 48 4.47 -3.34 -2.07
N ALA A 49 4.23 -4.66 -2.19
CA ALA A 49 4.53 -5.59 -1.11
C ALA A 49 6.02 -5.56 -0.72
N ARG A 50 6.91 -5.47 -1.72
CA ARG A 50 8.36 -5.33 -1.47
C ARG A 50 8.70 -4.02 -0.77
N GLU A 51 8.00 -2.95 -1.12
CA GLU A 51 8.22 -1.63 -0.52
C GLU A 51 7.73 -1.57 0.93
N LEU A 52 6.56 -2.13 1.23
CA LEU A 52 6.06 -2.27 2.60
C LEU A 52 6.99 -3.13 3.46
N ALA A 53 7.52 -4.23 2.89
CA ALA A 53 8.50 -5.06 3.59
C ALA A 53 9.82 -4.31 3.85
N ARG A 54 10.27 -3.49 2.90
CA ARG A 54 11.43 -2.61 3.09
C ARG A 54 11.18 -1.61 4.23
N LEU A 55 10.06 -0.91 4.21
CA LEU A 55 9.68 0.05 5.26
C LEU A 55 9.59 -0.62 6.64
N SER A 56 9.00 -1.81 6.73
CA SER A 56 8.89 -2.58 7.97
C SER A 56 10.25 -3.03 8.50
N ARG A 57 11.20 -3.40 7.63
CA ARG A 57 12.60 -3.65 8.04
C ARG A 57 13.26 -2.41 8.60
N VAL A 58 13.12 -1.29 7.90
CA VAL A 58 13.68 -0.01 8.33
C VAL A 58 13.07 0.44 9.66
N ALA A 59 11.82 0.06 9.94
CA ALA A 59 11.11 0.28 11.19
C ALA A 59 11.46 -0.73 12.30
N GLY A 60 12.28 -1.75 12.02
CA GLY A 60 12.77 -2.69 13.03
C GLY A 60 11.99 -4.01 13.15
N SER A 61 11.39 -4.52 12.06
CA SER A 61 10.72 -5.85 12.06
C SER A 61 11.62 -7.03 12.43
N GLY A 62 12.94 -6.85 12.39
CA GLY A 62 13.92 -7.92 12.64
C GLY A 62 14.11 -8.89 11.47
N ALA A 63 13.44 -8.66 10.33
CA ALA A 63 13.69 -9.44 9.12
C ALA A 63 15.10 -9.17 8.56
N PRO A 64 15.81 -10.20 8.05
CA PRO A 64 17.17 -10.04 7.53
C PRO A 64 17.27 -9.03 6.38
N ASP A 65 18.46 -8.45 6.21
CA ASP A 65 18.76 -7.60 5.06
C ASP A 65 18.50 -8.33 3.74
N GLY A 66 17.83 -7.65 2.82
CA GLY A 66 17.45 -8.22 1.53
C GLY A 66 16.26 -9.18 1.56
N ALA A 67 15.70 -9.54 2.72
CA ALA A 67 14.52 -10.39 2.80
C ALA A 67 13.36 -9.82 1.96
N GLN A 68 12.74 -10.66 1.14
CA GLN A 68 11.61 -10.27 0.29
C GLN A 68 10.38 -11.09 0.68
N PRO A 69 9.17 -10.51 0.57
CA PRO A 69 7.95 -11.29 0.64
C PRO A 69 8.00 -12.43 -0.40
N PRO A 70 7.49 -13.63 -0.07
CA PRO A 70 7.42 -14.72 -1.03
C PRO A 70 6.54 -14.29 -2.22
N PRO A 71 6.90 -14.69 -3.46
CA PRO A 71 6.04 -14.42 -4.60
C PRO A 71 4.73 -15.19 -4.45
N LEU A 72 3.61 -14.49 -4.58
CA LEU A 72 2.28 -15.09 -4.55
C LEU A 72 1.57 -14.94 -5.89
N ALA A 73 0.65 -15.86 -6.16
CA ALA A 73 -0.32 -15.68 -7.23
C ALA A 73 -1.25 -14.49 -6.90
N ALA A 74 -1.87 -13.92 -7.93
CA ALA A 74 -2.67 -12.70 -7.83
C ALA A 74 -3.73 -12.71 -6.71
N HIS A 75 -4.38 -13.86 -6.48
CA HIS A 75 -5.40 -13.99 -5.46
C HIS A 75 -4.85 -13.87 -4.01
N GLY A 76 -3.58 -14.20 -3.79
CA GLY A 76 -2.94 -14.09 -2.47
C GLY A 76 -2.32 -12.72 -2.20
N LEU A 77 -2.25 -11.83 -3.20
CA LEU A 77 -1.60 -10.53 -3.04
C LEU A 77 -2.34 -9.60 -2.07
N ALA A 78 -3.68 -9.66 -2.03
CA ALA A 78 -4.47 -8.84 -1.10
C ALA A 78 -4.20 -9.21 0.36
N ASP A 79 -4.09 -10.51 0.66
CA ASP A 79 -3.80 -11.00 2.01
C ASP A 79 -2.35 -10.68 2.42
N GLN A 80 -1.39 -10.89 1.51
CA GLN A 80 0.01 -10.52 1.78
C GLN A 80 0.18 -9.02 2.03
N LEU A 81 -0.48 -8.17 1.25
CA LEU A 81 -0.48 -6.73 1.47
C LEU A 81 -1.17 -6.34 2.79
N THR A 82 -2.22 -7.05 3.19
CA THR A 82 -2.88 -6.84 4.49
C THR A 82 -1.88 -7.10 5.61
N VAL A 83 -1.22 -8.27 5.62
CA VAL A 83 -0.27 -8.65 6.68
C VAL A 83 0.89 -7.66 6.76
N LEU A 84 1.46 -7.26 5.62
CA LEU A 84 2.57 -6.30 5.59
C LEU A 84 2.15 -4.90 6.05
N ALA A 85 0.92 -4.48 5.74
CA ALA A 85 0.39 -3.20 6.18
C ALA A 85 0.13 -3.18 7.69
N GLU A 86 -0.43 -4.27 8.24
CA GLU A 86 -0.66 -4.42 9.67
C GLU A 86 0.64 -4.45 10.47
N ASP A 87 1.66 -5.20 9.99
CA ASP A 87 2.99 -5.24 10.61
C ASP A 87 3.66 -3.86 10.61
N LEU A 88 3.59 -3.14 9.49
CA LEU A 88 4.11 -1.78 9.40
C LEU A 88 3.42 -0.83 10.40
N LEU A 89 2.09 -0.89 10.50
CA LEU A 89 1.35 -0.05 11.44
C LEU A 89 1.67 -0.39 12.90
N ASP A 90 1.83 -1.68 13.23
CA ASP A 90 2.29 -2.11 14.56
C ASP A 90 3.66 -1.50 14.88
N LEU A 91 4.63 -1.67 13.98
CA LEU A 91 5.99 -1.16 14.13
C LEU A 91 6.03 0.35 14.32
N LEU A 92 5.24 1.10 13.53
CA LEU A 92 5.16 2.56 13.64
C LEU A 92 4.46 3.03 14.91
N SER A 93 3.70 2.16 15.59
CA SER A 93 3.04 2.48 16.86
C SER A 93 3.95 2.27 18.07
N ARG A 94 5.09 1.59 17.91
CA ARG A 94 5.98 1.26 19.03
C ARG A 94 6.63 2.50 19.62
N ALA A 95 6.73 2.51 20.95
CA ALA A 95 7.23 3.66 21.71
C ALA A 95 8.75 3.80 21.70
N ASP A 96 9.47 2.72 21.38
CA ASP A 96 10.94 2.65 21.31
C ASP A 96 11.51 3.22 20.00
N LEU A 97 10.68 3.44 18.99
CA LEU A 97 11.10 4.09 17.74
C LEU A 97 11.33 5.59 17.97
N ASP A 98 12.52 6.06 17.63
CA ASP A 98 12.88 7.48 17.70
C ASP A 98 11.78 8.36 17.05
N PRO A 99 11.29 9.43 17.72
CA PRO A 99 10.18 10.23 17.21
C PRO A 99 10.41 10.86 15.84
N ALA A 100 11.63 11.32 15.54
CA ALA A 100 11.95 11.92 14.24
C ALA A 100 11.98 10.84 13.16
N ARG A 101 12.58 9.68 13.47
CA ARG A 101 12.58 8.53 12.57
C ARG A 101 11.18 8.01 12.28
N ARG A 102 10.32 7.92 13.31
CA ARG A 102 8.92 7.55 13.18
C ARG A 102 8.17 8.51 12.26
N ALA A 103 8.34 9.81 12.44
CA ALA A 103 7.70 10.81 11.60
C ALA A 103 8.12 10.69 10.12
N GLN A 104 9.42 10.47 9.87
CA GLN A 104 9.95 10.24 8.53
C GLN A 104 9.35 8.99 7.89
N LEU A 105 9.30 7.87 8.61
CA LEU A 105 8.75 6.61 8.11
C LEU A 105 7.24 6.70 7.83
N ILE A 106 6.49 7.43 8.67
CA ILE A 106 5.06 7.69 8.41
C ILE A 106 4.89 8.49 7.11
N ALA A 107 5.68 9.54 6.91
CA ALA A 107 5.61 10.36 5.69
C ALA A 107 5.96 9.53 4.43
N GLU A 108 7.06 8.79 4.48
CA GLU A 108 7.51 7.92 3.39
C GLU A 108 6.48 6.81 3.07
N SER A 109 5.93 6.18 4.11
CA SER A 109 4.87 5.17 3.95
C SER A 109 3.61 5.78 3.33
N HIS A 110 3.24 6.98 3.75
CA HIS A 110 2.08 7.69 3.21
C HIS A 110 2.25 8.00 1.72
N GLU A 111 3.43 8.47 1.30
CA GLU A 111 3.76 8.72 -0.11
C GLU A 111 3.68 7.44 -0.94
N VAL A 112 4.29 6.35 -0.47
CA VAL A 112 4.28 5.04 -1.14
C VAL A 112 2.85 4.52 -1.32
N VAL A 113 2.05 4.54 -0.25
CA VAL A 113 0.67 4.03 -0.29
C VAL A 113 -0.20 4.89 -1.19
N THR A 114 -0.10 6.22 -1.11
CA THR A 114 -0.89 7.13 -1.95
C THR A 114 -0.54 6.99 -3.43
N ALA A 115 0.76 6.87 -3.75
CA ALA A 115 1.23 6.63 -5.11
C ALA A 115 0.73 5.28 -5.64
N ALA A 116 0.80 4.22 -4.83
CA ALA A 116 0.32 2.90 -5.21
C ALA A 116 -1.20 2.90 -5.44
N ARG A 117 -1.98 3.60 -4.60
CA ARG A 117 -3.43 3.76 -4.82
C ARG A 117 -3.72 4.42 -6.16
N ALA A 118 -3.08 5.55 -6.44
CA ALA A 118 -3.27 6.26 -7.71
C ALA A 118 -2.93 5.39 -8.93
N ASP A 119 -1.85 4.61 -8.83
CA ASP A 119 -1.39 3.70 -9.88
C ASP A 119 -2.32 2.49 -10.09
N LEU A 120 -2.76 1.86 -8.99
CA LEU A 120 -3.59 0.67 -9.00
C LEU A 120 -5.05 0.95 -9.34
N ASP A 121 -5.59 2.10 -8.92
CA ASP A 121 -6.94 2.50 -9.31
C ASP A 121 -7.01 2.75 -10.83
N GLY A 122 -6.01 3.41 -11.40
CA GLY A 122 -5.90 3.67 -12.83
C GLY A 122 -7.11 4.40 -13.43
N VAL A 123 -7.11 4.63 -14.75
CA VAL A 123 -8.26 5.18 -15.49
C VAL A 123 -9.41 4.15 -15.69
N GLY A 124 -9.22 2.91 -15.24
CA GLY A 124 -10.06 1.76 -15.59
C GLY A 124 -10.99 1.31 -14.46
N PHE A 125 -12.02 2.12 -14.19
CA PHE A 125 -13.42 1.74 -13.92
C PHE A 125 -14.25 3.02 -13.73
N GLY A 126 -14.20 3.92 -14.71
CA GLY A 126 -15.39 4.67 -15.10
C GLY A 126 -16.09 3.81 -16.14
N PHE A 127 -17.42 3.67 -16.09
CA PHE A 127 -18.16 3.24 -17.26
C PHE A 127 -17.62 4.07 -18.43
N ALA A 128 -16.98 3.40 -19.41
CA ALA A 128 -16.80 4.03 -20.69
C ALA A 128 -18.23 4.35 -21.13
N GLY A 129 -18.64 5.60 -20.95
CA GLY A 129 -19.83 6.09 -21.58
C GLY A 129 -19.62 5.79 -23.06
N THR A 130 -20.38 4.82 -23.56
CA THR A 130 -20.64 4.65 -24.97
C THR A 130 -21.12 5.99 -25.49
N ARG A 131 -20.19 6.86 -25.88
CA ARG A 131 -20.45 7.84 -26.91
C ARG A 131 -20.35 7.07 -28.21
N GLY A 132 -21.42 6.34 -28.50
CA GLY A 132 -21.78 6.10 -29.88
C GLY A 132 -22.05 7.45 -30.53
N ARG A 133 -21.18 7.85 -31.46
CA ARG A 133 -21.47 8.32 -32.81
C ARG A 133 -20.18 8.77 -33.46
#